data_AF-M1D415-F1
#
_entry.id   AF-M1D415-F1
#
_cell.length_a   1.000
_cell.length_b   1.000
_cell.length_c   1.000
_cell.angle_alpha   90.00
_cell.angle_beta   90.00
_cell.angle_gamma   90.00
#
_symmetry.space_group_name_H-M   'P 1'
#
loop_
_entity.id
_entity.type
_entity.pdbx_description
1 polymer ?
#
loop_
_entity_poly.entity_id
_entity_poly.type
_entity_poly.pdbx_seq_one_letter_code
_entity_poly.pdbx_strand_id
1 'polypeptide(L)'
;MVEGSVKSLTIAELLRECRPRTGASSLISSPCPKIPPPHFSPSLPTPTPILSSPKILKSLNHPTLLTGILFLPPHGDGHDSPLNCNCFRFSDGSDTVCCDILRFNPSMINKKVQILGWNFIPFNCNANANGGFLEIIRWAFLDSTSASSDTFSILSRSCVDQYYSVKARYFVCGLVESVSPVSVVPCRAGSTAHTENLQGFLVNILVCGCKLCNSKYNIRLDMRNSNDHCYNKPEIVYFCGSASSWHPVLSRLIKKNVSISGLKKRLVFVGKKLSRLMYVVVDNSLMYIPNFPLPLGVTDVRGEGELVSYTGTVTGIYMRGMIVELDNELLLLLTDQQLSVPHSVRVGAMVSVKNVHVVNPNFSWTKTLILGSCVKTSISVECFSSLETGCYTVTCCESLLAKFIDSLAFVARLWVLLVIICLRRKFSGILSEKEILGSTNRKGLAQTYATSYLPPSIFRIRHGMFMEFVKHDKCACGRERSSAPLKLVAPIANLINSCEAMWKKMICHQDTDFDIMGTQKENNSISCDGRPYVLSIRKAIHSEDIGVSLLGILKVSQSSGRMLLVDATGSIDVIIPDLPSSLNINNIYEVSCNINLLSFGASHFLIIWGPAL
;
A
#
# COMPACT_ATOMS: atom_id res chain seq x y z
N MET A 1 41.71 -15.24 -19.69
CA MET A 1 40.26 -15.05 -19.59
C MET A 1 39.65 -16.44 -19.53
N VAL A 2 39.20 -16.87 -18.35
CA VAL A 2 38.59 -18.20 -18.17
C VAL A 2 37.09 -18.03 -18.41
N GLU A 3 36.55 -18.71 -19.41
CA GLU A 3 35.10 -18.87 -19.59
C GLU A 3 34.53 -19.54 -18.34
N GLY A 4 33.94 -18.74 -17.45
CA GLY A 4 33.19 -19.28 -16.32
C GLY A 4 31.98 -20.04 -16.83
N SER A 5 31.91 -21.35 -16.56
CA SER A 5 30.79 -22.21 -16.94
C SER A 5 29.46 -21.61 -16.45
N VAL A 6 28.59 -21.17 -17.37
CA VAL A 6 27.23 -20.73 -17.04
C VAL A 6 26.44 -21.96 -16.61
N LYS A 7 25.95 -21.98 -15.37
CA LYS A 7 25.08 -23.06 -14.90
C LYS A 7 23.61 -22.73 -15.19
N SER A 8 22.90 -23.69 -15.75
CA SER A 8 21.44 -23.63 -15.85
C SER A 8 20.85 -24.03 -14.50
N LEU A 9 19.94 -23.21 -13.98
CA LEU A 9 19.16 -23.50 -12.78
C LEU A 9 17.70 -23.66 -13.18
N THR A 10 16.93 -24.44 -12.42
CA THR A 10 15.49 -24.62 -12.68
C THR A 10 14.62 -23.98 -11.60
N ILE A 11 13.37 -23.67 -11.95
CA ILE A 11 12.38 -23.13 -11.00
C ILE A 11 12.05 -24.17 -9.92
N ALA A 12 11.94 -25.45 -10.28
CA ALA A 12 11.73 -26.52 -9.31
C ALA A 12 12.84 -26.57 -8.24
N GLU A 13 14.10 -26.32 -8.61
CA GLU A 13 15.22 -26.23 -7.66
C GLU A 13 15.08 -25.04 -6.71
N LEU A 14 14.71 -23.87 -7.21
CA LEU A 14 14.47 -22.67 -6.40
C LEU A 14 13.34 -22.87 -5.39
N LEU A 15 12.24 -23.46 -5.84
CA LEU A 15 11.08 -23.79 -5.00
C LEU A 15 11.42 -24.85 -3.96
N ARG A 16 12.24 -25.85 -4.29
CA ARG A 16 12.71 -26.87 -3.34
C ARG A 16 13.64 -26.30 -2.28
N GLU A 17 14.54 -25.39 -2.66
CA GLU A 17 15.47 -24.77 -1.72
C GLU A 17 14.78 -23.80 -0.75
N CYS A 18 13.68 -23.16 -1.15
CA CYS A 18 12.87 -22.24 -0.33
C CYS A 18 13.71 -21.16 0.39
N ARG A 19 14.74 -20.62 -0.26
CA ARG A 19 15.64 -19.61 0.32
C ARG A 19 15.73 -18.36 -0.55
N PRO A 20 15.80 -17.15 0.05
CA PRO A 20 16.06 -15.94 -0.70
C PRO A 20 17.40 -16.03 -1.43
N ARG A 21 17.42 -15.80 -2.75
CA ARG A 21 18.63 -15.87 -3.58
C ARG A 21 18.60 -14.85 -4.70
N THR A 22 19.77 -14.47 -5.19
CA THR A 22 19.91 -13.65 -6.40
C THR A 22 20.89 -14.25 -7.39
N GLY A 23 20.45 -14.34 -8.65
CA GLY A 23 21.27 -14.65 -9.82
C GLY A 23 21.86 -13.40 -10.48
N ALA A 24 21.81 -12.23 -9.83
CA ALA A 24 22.27 -10.96 -10.38
C ALA A 24 23.79 -10.70 -10.28
N SER A 25 24.62 -11.72 -9.99
CA SER A 25 26.08 -11.56 -9.86
C SER A 25 26.74 -10.98 -11.12
N SER A 26 26.17 -11.23 -12.30
CA SER A 26 26.62 -10.68 -13.59
C SER A 26 26.23 -9.21 -13.83
N LEU A 27 25.40 -8.61 -12.96
CA LEU A 27 24.86 -7.24 -13.12
C LEU A 27 25.59 -6.18 -12.29
N ILE A 28 26.69 -6.55 -11.60
CA ILE A 28 27.42 -5.67 -10.67
C ILE A 28 28.02 -4.42 -11.35
N SER A 29 27.98 -4.29 -12.68
CA SER A 29 28.51 -3.13 -13.41
C SER A 29 27.56 -1.92 -13.55
N SER A 30 26.31 -1.97 -13.09
CA SER A 30 25.39 -0.83 -13.17
C SER A 30 24.78 -0.49 -11.82
N PRO A 31 25.34 0.50 -11.09
CA PRO A 31 24.69 1.06 -9.91
C PRO A 31 23.37 1.71 -10.36
N CYS A 32 22.28 1.40 -9.68
CA CYS A 32 21.15 2.32 -9.63
C CYS A 32 21.68 3.69 -9.17
N PRO A 33 21.19 4.84 -9.66
CA PRO A 33 21.64 6.14 -9.18
C PRO A 33 21.54 6.16 -7.65
N LYS A 34 22.69 6.26 -6.98
CA LYS A 34 22.72 6.53 -5.55
C LYS A 34 22.21 7.95 -5.38
N ILE A 35 20.92 8.10 -5.10
CA ILE A 35 20.40 9.35 -4.59
C ILE A 35 21.07 9.52 -3.21
N PRO A 36 21.72 10.66 -2.92
CA PRO A 36 22.34 10.89 -1.62
C PRO A 36 21.28 10.71 -0.52
N PRO A 37 21.64 10.13 0.64
CA PRO A 37 20.71 10.09 1.75
C PRO A 37 20.28 11.53 2.06
N PRO A 38 18.97 11.81 2.20
CA PRO A 38 18.55 13.10 2.72
C PRO A 38 19.16 13.25 4.13
N HIS A 39 20.09 14.17 4.27
CA HIS A 39 20.50 14.66 5.58
C HIS A 39 19.28 15.38 6.16
N PHE A 40 18.55 14.85 7.14
CA PHE A 40 17.84 15.67 8.13
C PHE A 40 17.43 14.88 9.39
N SER A 41 17.25 15.68 10.44
CA SER A 41 17.16 15.47 11.88
C SER A 41 16.00 14.60 12.40
N PRO A 42 16.17 13.97 13.60
CA PRO A 42 15.23 12.98 14.13
C PRO A 42 14.01 13.63 14.78
N SER A 43 12.81 13.36 14.26
CA SER A 43 11.58 13.41 15.08
C SER A 43 10.40 12.67 14.44
N LEU A 44 10.44 11.34 14.53
CA LEU A 44 9.29 10.51 14.90
C LEU A 44 9.86 9.32 15.71
N PRO A 45 9.29 8.89 16.84
CA PRO A 45 9.82 7.77 17.59
C PRO A 45 9.62 6.49 16.78
N THR A 46 10.71 6.01 16.20
CA THR A 46 10.85 4.74 15.50
C THR A 46 10.18 3.62 16.30
N PRO A 47 9.34 2.78 15.67
CA PRO A 47 9.07 1.47 16.22
C PRO A 47 10.37 0.68 16.11
N THR A 48 11.10 0.50 17.22
CA THR A 48 12.13 -0.52 17.33
C THR A 48 11.48 -1.83 17.79
N PRO A 49 11.11 -2.76 16.90
CA PRO A 49 11.52 -4.13 17.12
C PRO A 49 13.03 -4.19 16.89
N ILE A 50 13.74 -5.01 17.65
CA ILE A 50 15.18 -5.25 17.54
C ILE A 50 15.52 -5.53 16.05
N LEU A 51 15.99 -4.51 15.33
CA LEU A 51 16.30 -4.63 13.91
C LEU A 51 17.71 -5.19 13.82
N SER A 52 17.79 -6.52 13.66
CA SER A 52 18.97 -7.12 13.07
C SER A 52 19.26 -6.39 11.76
N SER A 53 20.53 -6.02 11.53
CA SER A 53 20.98 -5.33 10.31
C SER A 53 20.33 -5.96 9.07
N PRO A 54 19.77 -5.16 8.14
CA PRO A 54 19.02 -5.70 7.02
C PRO A 54 19.91 -6.63 6.20
N LYS A 55 19.52 -7.91 6.11
CA LYS A 55 20.28 -8.92 5.36
C LYS A 55 20.11 -8.66 3.87
N ILE A 56 21.21 -8.65 3.14
CA ILE A 56 21.26 -8.49 1.68
C ILE A 56 21.13 -9.87 1.05
N LEU A 57 20.41 -9.96 -0.08
CA LEU A 57 20.27 -11.19 -0.85
C LEU A 57 21.63 -11.79 -1.19
N LYS A 58 21.82 -13.06 -0.80
CA LYS A 58 23.03 -13.81 -1.15
C LYS A 58 23.08 -14.08 -2.65
N SER A 59 24.14 -13.59 -3.27
CA SER A 59 24.41 -13.79 -4.68
C SER A 59 24.98 -15.18 -4.94
N LEU A 60 24.61 -15.78 -6.08
CA LEU A 60 25.26 -16.99 -6.58
C LEU A 60 26.66 -16.65 -7.07
N ASN A 61 27.65 -17.47 -6.69
CA ASN A 61 29.07 -17.28 -7.04
C ASN A 61 29.38 -17.50 -8.53
N HIS A 62 28.37 -17.68 -9.38
CA HIS A 62 28.51 -17.93 -10.81
C HIS A 62 27.32 -17.32 -11.58
N PRO A 63 27.52 -16.92 -12.85
CA PRO A 63 26.42 -16.53 -13.72
C PRO A 63 25.41 -17.68 -13.86
N THR A 64 24.13 -17.36 -13.63
CA THR A 64 23.05 -18.35 -13.63
C THR A 64 21.94 -17.90 -14.57
N LEU A 65 21.60 -18.75 -15.53
CA LEU A 65 20.57 -18.48 -16.53
C LEU A 65 19.30 -19.28 -16.23
N LEU A 66 18.13 -18.63 -16.35
CA LEU A 66 16.84 -19.32 -16.44
C LEU A 66 16.29 -19.14 -17.85
N THR A 67 15.82 -20.20 -18.48
CA THR A 67 15.18 -20.12 -19.81
C THR A 67 13.78 -20.68 -19.72
N GLY A 68 12.79 -19.91 -20.16
CA GLY A 68 11.40 -20.29 -20.00
C GLY A 68 10.45 -19.42 -20.81
N ILE A 69 9.15 -19.61 -20.58
CA ILE A 69 8.06 -18.90 -21.25
C ILE A 69 7.31 -18.07 -20.21
N LEU A 70 6.96 -16.86 -20.62
CA LEU A 70 6.14 -15.95 -19.82
C LEU A 70 4.65 -16.06 -20.20
N PHE A 71 3.80 -16.32 -19.22
CA PHE A 71 2.36 -16.46 -19.38
C PHE A 71 1.60 -15.36 -18.65
N LEU A 72 0.43 -15.02 -19.21
CA LEU A 72 -0.59 -14.25 -18.50
C LEU A 72 -1.22 -15.07 -17.36
N PRO A 73 -1.80 -14.41 -16.35
CA PRO A 73 -2.60 -15.08 -15.32
C PRO A 73 -3.66 -16.04 -15.92
N PRO A 74 -3.90 -17.20 -15.31
CA PRO A 74 -4.96 -18.13 -15.75
C PRO A 74 -6.36 -17.52 -15.60
N HIS A 75 -7.34 -18.04 -16.34
CA HIS A 75 -8.74 -17.62 -16.30
C HIS A 75 -9.61 -18.73 -15.70
N GLY A 76 -10.14 -18.55 -14.48
CA GLY A 76 -10.99 -19.52 -13.75
C GLY A 76 -10.26 -20.84 -13.42
N ASP A 77 -10.57 -21.63 -12.40
CA ASP A 77 -11.54 -21.55 -11.32
C ASP A 77 -10.80 -21.44 -9.97
N GLY A 78 -11.48 -20.93 -8.95
CA GLY A 78 -10.98 -20.99 -7.59
C GLY A 78 -10.58 -22.42 -7.22
N HIS A 79 -9.52 -22.53 -6.41
CA HIS A 79 -9.12 -23.64 -5.53
C HIS A 79 -7.65 -24.06 -5.62
N ASP A 80 -6.94 -23.87 -6.74
CA ASP A 80 -5.58 -24.41 -6.90
C ASP A 80 -4.43 -23.39 -6.92
N SER A 81 -4.68 -22.15 -6.50
CA SER A 81 -3.58 -21.22 -6.19
C SER A 81 -3.78 -20.64 -4.79
N PRO A 82 -2.87 -20.90 -3.84
CA PRO A 82 -2.97 -20.36 -2.47
C PRO A 82 -2.91 -18.82 -2.41
N LEU A 83 -2.70 -18.16 -3.56
CA LEU A 83 -2.58 -16.73 -3.72
C LEU A 83 -3.54 -16.26 -4.81
N ASN A 84 -4.60 -15.53 -4.43
CA ASN A 84 -5.41 -14.70 -5.32
C ASN A 84 -4.54 -13.53 -5.85
N CYS A 85 -3.55 -13.83 -6.70
CA CYS A 85 -2.61 -12.85 -7.23
C CYS A 85 -2.77 -12.73 -8.76
N ASN A 86 -2.69 -11.50 -9.26
CA ASN A 86 -2.84 -11.18 -10.68
C ASN A 86 -1.47 -10.99 -11.37
N CYS A 87 -0.48 -11.77 -10.95
CA CYS A 87 0.90 -11.67 -11.41
C CYS A 87 1.11 -12.41 -12.73
N PHE A 88 2.15 -12.02 -13.47
CA PHE A 88 2.64 -12.85 -14.57
C PHE A 88 3.15 -14.20 -14.04
N ARG A 89 3.16 -15.22 -14.89
CA ARG A 89 3.69 -16.54 -14.56
C ARG A 89 4.88 -16.87 -15.46
N PHE A 90 5.97 -17.33 -14.86
CA PHE A 90 7.13 -17.80 -15.59
C PHE A 90 7.25 -19.31 -15.40
N SER A 91 7.42 -20.05 -16.50
CA SER A 91 7.67 -21.49 -16.46
C SER A 91 8.87 -21.85 -17.32
N ASP A 92 9.76 -22.67 -16.78
CA ASP A 92 10.91 -23.24 -17.50
C ASP A 92 10.66 -24.69 -17.97
N GLY A 93 9.43 -25.19 -17.82
CA GLY A 93 9.04 -26.58 -18.08
C GLY A 93 9.21 -27.52 -16.89
N SER A 94 9.97 -27.14 -15.85
CA SER A 94 10.07 -27.91 -14.61
C SER A 94 8.96 -27.57 -13.62
N ASP A 95 8.65 -26.28 -13.48
CA ASP A 95 7.59 -25.76 -12.62
C ASP A 95 7.14 -24.37 -13.12
N THR A 96 6.18 -23.74 -12.45
CA THR A 96 5.67 -22.40 -12.76
C THR A 96 5.59 -21.55 -11.51
N VAL A 97 6.14 -20.33 -11.58
CA VAL A 97 6.18 -19.39 -10.46
C VAL A 97 5.56 -18.05 -10.83
N CYS A 98 4.97 -17.36 -9.85
CA CYS A 98 4.56 -15.97 -10.03
C CYS A 98 5.80 -15.10 -10.21
N CYS A 99 5.72 -14.10 -11.08
CA CYS A 99 6.84 -13.22 -11.35
C CYS A 99 6.43 -11.77 -11.56
N ASP A 100 7.38 -10.88 -11.30
CA ASP A 100 7.34 -9.49 -11.71
C ASP A 100 8.57 -9.15 -12.56
N ILE A 101 8.43 -8.19 -13.48
CA ILE A 101 9.40 -7.95 -14.55
C ILE A 101 9.73 -6.47 -14.67
N LEU A 102 11.00 -6.12 -14.58
CA LEU A 102 11.47 -4.78 -14.96
C LEU A 102 11.58 -4.67 -16.47
N ARG A 103 11.26 -3.47 -16.99
CA ARG A 103 11.29 -3.16 -18.43
C ARG A 103 10.48 -4.17 -19.26
N PHE A 104 9.30 -4.52 -18.77
CA PHE A 104 8.39 -5.46 -19.42
C PHE A 104 8.10 -5.06 -20.88
N ASN A 105 8.23 -6.01 -21.80
CA ASN A 105 7.82 -5.90 -23.18
C ASN A 105 6.67 -6.88 -23.46
N PRO A 106 5.48 -6.41 -23.89
CA PRO A 106 4.34 -7.27 -24.21
C PRO A 106 4.63 -8.40 -25.21
N SER A 107 5.58 -8.20 -26.13
CA SER A 107 5.99 -9.22 -27.10
C SER A 107 6.67 -10.46 -26.48
N MET A 108 7.03 -10.41 -25.18
CA MET A 108 7.54 -11.56 -24.43
C MET A 108 6.46 -12.61 -24.13
N ILE A 109 5.19 -12.22 -24.12
CA ILE A 109 4.09 -13.12 -23.73
C ILE A 109 4.07 -14.31 -24.68
N ASN A 110 4.01 -15.51 -24.11
CA ASN A 110 4.01 -16.80 -24.82
C ASN A 110 5.23 -17.02 -25.74
N LYS A 111 6.31 -16.28 -25.54
CA LYS A 111 7.61 -16.51 -26.20
C LYS A 111 8.64 -17.05 -25.21
N LYS A 112 9.58 -17.83 -25.74
CA LYS A 112 10.72 -18.32 -24.98
C LYS A 112 11.73 -17.18 -24.78
N VAL A 113 12.08 -16.91 -23.53
CA VAL A 113 12.99 -15.83 -23.12
C VAL A 113 14.08 -16.37 -22.21
N GLN A 114 15.25 -15.74 -22.28
CA GLN A 114 16.36 -15.96 -21.37
C GLN A 114 16.34 -14.91 -20.27
N ILE A 115 16.40 -15.34 -19.02
CA ILE A 115 16.49 -14.49 -17.84
C ILE A 115 17.95 -14.44 -17.39
N LEU A 116 18.57 -13.27 -17.56
CA LEU A 116 19.99 -13.02 -17.34
C LEU A 116 20.29 -12.54 -15.91
N GLY A 117 19.29 -12.05 -15.20
CA GLY A 117 19.40 -11.63 -13.82
C GLY A 117 18.05 -11.62 -13.13
N TRP A 118 18.01 -12.17 -11.92
CA TRP A 118 16.79 -12.42 -11.19
C TRP A 118 17.02 -12.47 -9.69
N ASN A 119 15.96 -12.21 -8.91
CA ASN A 119 15.90 -12.57 -7.49
C ASN A 119 14.76 -13.56 -7.27
N PHE A 120 14.97 -14.50 -6.36
CA PHE A 120 13.93 -15.41 -5.90
C PHE A 120 13.65 -15.12 -4.43
N ILE A 121 12.37 -14.92 -4.10
CA ILE A 121 11.91 -14.62 -2.75
C ILE A 121 10.84 -15.65 -2.36
N PRO A 122 11.06 -16.48 -1.33
CA PRO A 122 10.08 -17.44 -0.87
C PRO A 122 8.90 -16.75 -0.18
N PHE A 123 7.72 -17.37 -0.23
CA PHE A 123 6.59 -16.94 0.59
C PHE A 123 6.76 -17.46 2.02
N ASN A 124 6.57 -16.58 3.01
CA ASN A 124 6.49 -16.98 4.41
C ASN A 124 5.10 -17.56 4.71
N CYS A 125 4.76 -18.69 4.11
CA CYS A 125 3.54 -19.44 4.43
C CYS A 125 3.92 -20.59 5.38
N ASN A 126 3.17 -20.76 6.47
CA ASN A 126 3.39 -21.81 7.48
C ASN A 126 3.71 -23.17 6.82
N ALA A 127 4.89 -23.72 7.15
CA ALA A 127 5.45 -25.09 7.03
C ALA A 127 5.09 -26.04 5.87
N ASN A 128 3.93 -25.93 5.20
CA ASN A 128 3.39 -26.92 4.27
C ASN A 128 3.10 -26.38 2.87
N ALA A 129 3.36 -25.10 2.59
CA ALA A 129 3.20 -24.50 1.27
C ALA A 129 4.56 -24.01 0.73
N ASN A 130 5.26 -24.88 0.00
CA ASN A 130 6.45 -24.51 -0.74
C ASN A 130 6.04 -23.59 -1.89
N GLY A 131 6.39 -22.31 -1.80
CA GLY A 131 6.08 -21.33 -2.83
C GLY A 131 7.01 -20.12 -2.76
N GLY A 132 7.09 -19.37 -3.86
CA GLY A 132 7.85 -18.13 -3.91
C GLY A 132 7.44 -17.30 -5.12
N PHE A 133 8.12 -16.17 -5.30
CA PHE A 133 7.98 -15.34 -6.49
C PHE A 133 9.35 -14.97 -7.07
N LEU A 134 9.36 -14.76 -8.38
CA LEU A 134 10.55 -14.43 -9.15
C LEU A 134 10.54 -12.96 -9.57
N GLU A 135 11.60 -12.25 -9.25
CA GLU A 135 11.85 -10.87 -9.71
C GLU A 135 12.79 -10.93 -10.92
N ILE A 136 12.28 -10.64 -12.12
CA ILE A 136 13.03 -10.66 -13.37
C ILE A 136 13.64 -9.27 -13.62
N ILE A 137 14.94 -9.15 -13.36
CA ILE A 137 15.68 -7.87 -13.46
C ILE A 137 16.11 -7.62 -14.91
N ARG A 138 16.66 -8.64 -15.56
CA ARG A 138 17.19 -8.57 -16.92
C ARG A 138 16.83 -9.82 -17.70
N TRP A 139 16.42 -9.62 -18.95
CA TRP A 139 15.99 -10.67 -19.84
C TRP A 139 16.41 -10.36 -21.29
N ALA A 140 16.41 -11.38 -22.14
CA ALA A 140 16.67 -11.29 -23.57
C ALA A 140 15.83 -12.29 -24.36
N PHE A 141 15.53 -12.00 -25.63
CA PHE A 141 14.96 -12.98 -26.56
C PHE A 141 16.04 -13.98 -26.99
N LEU A 142 15.62 -15.22 -27.20
CA LEU A 142 16.52 -16.28 -27.67
C LEU A 142 16.97 -16.04 -29.13
N ASP A 143 16.07 -15.49 -29.94
CA ASP A 143 16.28 -15.21 -31.35
C ASP A 143 16.21 -13.70 -31.60
N SER A 144 17.31 -13.10 -32.06
CA SER A 144 17.40 -11.67 -32.41
C SER A 144 16.63 -11.29 -33.69
N THR A 145 16.06 -12.28 -34.40
CA THR A 145 15.42 -12.13 -35.71
C THR A 145 13.88 -12.20 -35.67
N SER A 146 13.26 -12.49 -34.52
CA SER A 146 11.80 -12.51 -34.45
C SER A 146 11.27 -11.08 -34.57
N ALA A 147 10.60 -10.76 -35.68
CA ALA A 147 9.90 -9.49 -35.84
C ALA A 147 8.99 -9.27 -34.61
N SER A 148 9.23 -8.19 -33.87
CA SER A 148 8.35 -7.82 -32.77
C SER A 148 7.00 -7.43 -33.36
N SER A 149 6.04 -8.35 -33.34
CA SER A 149 4.66 -7.97 -33.66
C SER A 149 4.14 -7.11 -32.51
N ASP A 150 3.73 -5.91 -32.86
CA ASP A 150 3.11 -4.94 -31.96
C ASP A 150 1.60 -5.18 -31.80
N THR A 151 1.07 -6.24 -32.46
CA THR A 151 -0.35 -6.59 -32.49
C THR A 151 -0.60 -7.91 -31.77
N PHE A 152 -1.54 -7.87 -30.84
CA PHE A 152 -1.88 -8.96 -29.95
C PHE A 152 -3.36 -9.32 -30.07
N SER A 153 -3.67 -10.61 -30.21
CA SER A 153 -5.03 -11.12 -30.04
C SER A 153 -5.36 -11.20 -28.55
N ILE A 154 -6.39 -10.47 -28.12
CA ILE A 154 -6.73 -10.38 -26.69
C ILE A 154 -7.26 -11.72 -26.17
N LEU A 155 -8.01 -12.48 -26.98
CA LEU A 155 -8.63 -13.73 -26.52
C LEU A 155 -7.80 -14.97 -26.88
N SER A 156 -7.09 -14.96 -28.02
CA SER A 156 -6.13 -16.04 -28.36
C SER A 156 -4.80 -15.92 -27.60
N ARG A 157 -4.53 -14.79 -26.94
CA ARG A 157 -3.30 -14.51 -26.19
C ARG A 157 -2.03 -14.66 -27.03
N SER A 158 -2.12 -14.44 -28.33
CA SER A 158 -1.04 -14.66 -29.30
C SER A 158 -0.68 -13.37 -30.04
N CYS A 159 0.57 -13.27 -30.49
CA CYS A 159 0.97 -12.26 -31.46
C CYS A 159 0.36 -12.60 -32.81
N VAL A 160 -0.12 -11.60 -33.55
CA VAL A 160 -0.70 -11.79 -34.89
C VAL A 160 0.09 -10.97 -35.89
N ASP A 161 0.37 -11.55 -37.05
CA ASP A 161 1.00 -10.81 -38.15
C ASP A 161 0.04 -9.78 -38.76
N GLN A 162 0.62 -8.67 -39.21
CA GLN A 162 0.01 -7.35 -39.47
C GLN A 162 -1.09 -7.31 -40.57
N TYR A 163 -1.48 -8.47 -41.12
CA TYR A 163 -2.24 -8.61 -42.36
C TYR A 163 -3.71 -9.02 -42.23
N TYR A 164 -4.30 -8.99 -41.03
CA TYR A 164 -5.76 -9.16 -40.91
C TYR A 164 -6.48 -7.82 -41.02
N SER A 165 -6.89 -7.50 -42.25
CA SER A 165 -7.91 -6.49 -42.58
C SER A 165 -9.27 -6.96 -42.08
N VAL A 166 -9.48 -6.95 -40.76
CA VAL A 166 -10.81 -7.15 -40.19
C VAL A 166 -11.54 -5.82 -40.36
N LYS A 167 -12.71 -5.84 -41.02
CA LYS A 167 -13.69 -4.74 -41.00
C LYS A 167 -14.11 -4.49 -39.54
N ALA A 168 -13.28 -3.77 -38.78
CA ALA A 168 -13.49 -3.52 -37.37
C ALA A 168 -14.73 -2.62 -37.21
N ARG A 169 -15.77 -3.10 -36.51
CA ARG A 169 -17.00 -2.32 -36.29
C ARG A 169 -16.76 -1.10 -35.41
N TYR A 170 -15.88 -1.22 -34.41
CA TYR A 170 -15.47 -0.13 -33.53
C TYR A 170 -14.01 -0.27 -33.13
N PHE A 171 -13.32 0.87 -32.98
CA PHE A 171 -11.95 0.97 -32.50
C PHE A 171 -11.83 2.06 -31.44
N VAL A 172 -10.87 1.92 -30.54
CA VAL A 172 -10.50 2.92 -29.51
C VAL A 172 -8.99 3.06 -29.53
N CYS A 173 -8.48 4.27 -29.75
CA CYS A 173 -7.04 4.56 -29.78
C CYS A 173 -6.74 5.79 -28.91
N GLY A 174 -5.80 5.65 -27.98
CA GLY A 174 -5.44 6.74 -27.08
C GLY A 174 -4.57 6.32 -25.90
N LEU A 175 -4.44 7.23 -24.95
CA LEU A 175 -3.61 7.06 -23.75
C LEU A 175 -4.35 6.28 -22.67
N VAL A 176 -3.74 5.22 -22.13
CA VAL A 176 -4.30 4.54 -20.95
C VAL A 176 -4.14 5.43 -19.73
N GLU A 177 -5.25 5.92 -19.19
CA GLU A 177 -5.26 6.81 -18.03
C GLU A 177 -5.35 6.03 -16.72
N SER A 178 -6.27 5.07 -16.65
CA SER A 178 -6.48 4.26 -15.45
C SER A 178 -7.02 2.87 -15.79
N VAL A 179 -6.70 1.91 -14.93
CA VAL A 179 -7.13 0.51 -15.02
C VAL A 179 -7.76 0.15 -13.69
N SER A 180 -8.99 -0.38 -13.70
CA SER A 180 -9.65 -0.82 -12.47
C SER A 180 -9.08 -2.14 -11.99
N PRO A 181 -9.20 -2.44 -10.68
CA PRO A 181 -9.06 -3.80 -10.19
C PRO A 181 -9.88 -4.82 -10.98
N VAL A 182 -9.39 -6.05 -11.01
CA VAL A 182 -10.17 -7.19 -11.49
C VAL A 182 -11.26 -7.49 -10.46
N SER A 183 -12.50 -7.46 -10.91
CA SER A 183 -13.67 -7.73 -10.09
C SER A 183 -14.54 -8.80 -10.72
N VAL A 184 -15.42 -9.39 -9.92
CA VAL A 184 -16.36 -10.40 -10.37
C VAL A 184 -17.74 -9.78 -10.49
N VAL A 185 -18.35 -9.90 -11.66
CA VAL A 185 -19.73 -9.47 -11.93
C VAL A 185 -20.63 -10.70 -11.90
N PRO A 186 -21.59 -10.78 -10.98
CA PRO A 186 -22.55 -11.89 -10.97
C PRO A 186 -23.47 -11.79 -12.18
N CYS A 187 -23.47 -12.81 -13.03
CA CYS A 187 -24.36 -12.89 -14.19
C CYS A 187 -25.55 -13.80 -13.86
N ARG A 188 -26.77 -13.32 -14.10
CA ARG A 188 -27.97 -14.17 -14.11
C ARG A 188 -28.08 -14.78 -15.50
N ALA A 189 -27.78 -16.06 -15.64
CA ALA A 189 -28.06 -16.80 -16.87
C ALA A 189 -29.57 -16.97 -17.03
N GLY A 190 -30.09 -16.71 -18.23
CA GLY A 190 -31.42 -17.18 -18.61
C GLY A 190 -31.40 -18.70 -18.75
N SER A 191 -32.27 -19.37 -18.00
CA SER A 191 -32.73 -20.77 -18.14
C SER A 191 -31.71 -21.93 -18.27
N THR A 192 -30.43 -21.76 -17.97
CA THR A 192 -29.48 -22.90 -17.86
C THR A 192 -28.67 -22.80 -16.56
N ALA A 193 -28.50 -23.94 -15.89
CA ALA A 193 -28.29 -24.09 -14.46
C ALA A 193 -26.89 -23.74 -13.92
N HIS A 194 -26.12 -22.88 -14.58
CA HIS A 194 -24.82 -22.44 -14.09
C HIS A 194 -24.76 -20.91 -14.06
N THR A 195 -24.78 -20.33 -12.85
CA THR A 195 -24.47 -18.93 -12.63
C THR A 195 -22.97 -18.72 -12.84
N GLU A 196 -22.55 -18.53 -14.08
CA GLU A 196 -21.15 -18.18 -14.36
C GLU A 196 -20.89 -16.73 -13.94
N ASN A 197 -20.15 -16.58 -12.85
CA ASN A 197 -19.65 -15.29 -12.39
C ASN A 197 -18.58 -14.79 -13.38
N LEU A 198 -18.80 -13.63 -13.99
CA LEU A 198 -17.88 -13.11 -15.01
C LEU A 198 -16.81 -12.22 -14.38
N GLN A 199 -15.57 -12.66 -14.44
CA GLN A 199 -14.43 -11.86 -14.02
C GLN A 199 -14.06 -10.83 -15.10
N GLY A 200 -13.75 -9.59 -14.68
CA GLY A 200 -13.35 -8.55 -15.61
C GLY A 200 -12.86 -7.26 -14.95
N PHE A 201 -12.33 -6.35 -15.76
CA PHE A 201 -11.84 -5.05 -15.34
C PHE A 201 -12.08 -3.98 -16.42
N LEU A 202 -12.06 -2.72 -16.00
CA LEU A 202 -12.31 -1.56 -16.84
C LEU A 202 -11.00 -0.83 -17.13
N VAL A 203 -10.87 -0.32 -18.35
CA VAL A 203 -9.77 0.55 -18.76
C VAL A 203 -10.35 1.87 -19.22
N ASN A 204 -9.89 2.97 -18.63
CA ASN A 204 -10.20 4.31 -19.13
C ASN A 204 -9.10 4.77 -20.07
N ILE A 205 -9.47 5.09 -21.32
CA ILE A 205 -8.57 5.53 -22.37
C ILE A 205 -8.94 6.95 -22.75
N LEU A 206 -7.98 7.87 -22.66
CA LEU A 206 -8.13 9.24 -23.16
C LEU A 206 -7.88 9.24 -24.67
N VAL A 207 -8.91 9.54 -25.45
CA VAL A 207 -8.84 9.62 -26.92
C VAL A 207 -8.75 11.08 -27.39
N CYS A 208 -8.20 11.31 -28.58
CA CYS A 208 -8.14 12.67 -29.15
C CYS A 208 -9.55 13.19 -29.44
N GLY A 209 -9.88 14.38 -28.95
CA GLY A 209 -11.13 15.08 -29.27
C GLY A 209 -11.12 15.81 -30.62
N CYS A 210 -9.99 15.80 -31.33
CA CYS A 210 -9.79 16.54 -32.57
C CYS A 210 -10.61 15.98 -33.75
N LYS A 211 -11.05 16.86 -34.67
CA LYS A 211 -11.89 16.50 -35.83
C LYS A 211 -11.24 15.44 -36.74
N LEU A 212 -9.91 15.51 -36.91
CA LEU A 212 -9.14 14.57 -37.74
C LEU A 212 -9.19 13.13 -37.17
N CYS A 213 -8.95 12.99 -35.86
CA CYS A 213 -8.99 11.68 -35.20
C CYS A 213 -10.40 11.14 -34.96
N ASN A 214 -11.42 11.99 -35.00
CA ASN A 214 -12.83 11.58 -34.89
C ASN A 214 -13.43 11.18 -36.27
N SER A 215 -12.66 11.24 -37.36
CA SER A 215 -13.11 10.79 -38.67
C SER A 215 -13.16 9.25 -38.74
N LYS A 216 -14.21 8.69 -39.34
CA LYS A 216 -14.47 7.23 -39.40
C LYS A 216 -13.48 6.43 -40.27
N TYR A 217 -12.49 7.09 -40.87
CA TYR A 217 -11.53 6.44 -41.74
C TYR A 217 -10.34 5.89 -40.95
N ASN A 218 -9.93 4.66 -41.28
CA ASN A 218 -8.78 3.95 -40.72
C ASN A 218 -7.49 4.74 -40.98
N ILE A 219 -7.22 5.77 -40.20
CA ILE A 219 -5.90 6.37 -40.16
C ILE A 219 -5.09 5.47 -39.22
N ARG A 220 -4.39 4.50 -39.81
CA ARG A 220 -3.17 3.94 -39.20
C ARG A 220 -2.21 5.12 -39.02
N LEU A 221 -2.38 5.82 -37.90
CA LEU A 221 -1.49 6.76 -37.22
C LEU A 221 -0.42 7.41 -38.13
N ASP A 222 -0.80 8.40 -38.94
CA ASP A 222 0.16 9.43 -39.35
C ASP A 222 0.31 10.43 -38.21
N MET A 223 0.79 9.94 -37.06
CA MET A 223 0.97 10.68 -35.80
C MET A 223 2.30 11.46 -35.76
N ARG A 224 2.95 11.67 -36.92
CA ARG A 224 4.22 12.43 -36.98
C ARG A 224 4.04 13.94 -36.89
N ASN A 225 2.82 14.48 -37.05
CA ASN A 225 2.54 15.91 -36.94
C ASN A 225 1.94 16.22 -35.56
N SER A 226 2.82 16.57 -34.61
CA SER A 226 2.65 16.33 -33.18
C SER A 226 2.05 17.46 -32.32
N ASN A 227 1.60 18.58 -32.89
CA ASN A 227 1.28 19.77 -32.05
C ASN A 227 -0.22 20.07 -31.86
N ASP A 228 -1.14 19.35 -32.52
CA ASP A 228 -2.58 19.68 -32.51
C ASP A 228 -3.50 18.60 -31.87
N HIS A 229 -2.93 17.55 -31.27
CA HIS A 229 -3.72 16.48 -30.65
C HIS A 229 -3.96 16.73 -29.14
N CYS A 230 -5.23 16.86 -28.75
CA CYS A 230 -5.65 17.00 -27.35
C CYS A 230 -6.38 15.72 -26.87
N TYR A 231 -5.73 14.95 -26.00
CA TYR A 231 -6.27 13.73 -25.40
C TYR A 231 -7.07 14.05 -24.14
N ASN A 232 -8.34 14.40 -24.30
CA ASN A 232 -9.20 14.86 -23.20
C ASN A 232 -10.53 14.11 -23.07
N LYS A 233 -10.85 13.22 -24.01
CA LYS A 233 -12.13 12.51 -24.02
C LYS A 233 -11.97 11.11 -23.44
N PRO A 234 -12.57 10.78 -22.28
CA PRO A 234 -12.46 9.46 -21.67
C PRO A 234 -13.44 8.47 -22.30
N GLU A 235 -12.92 7.36 -22.82
CA GLU A 235 -13.68 6.19 -23.29
C GLU A 235 -13.35 4.97 -22.44
N ILE A 236 -14.37 4.20 -22.04
CA ILE A 236 -14.20 3.03 -21.17
C ILE A 236 -14.29 1.75 -22.00
N VAL A 237 -13.26 0.90 -21.88
CA VAL A 237 -13.21 -0.43 -22.47
C VAL A 237 -13.28 -1.48 -21.35
N TYR A 238 -14.22 -2.42 -21.47
CA TYR A 238 -14.42 -3.52 -20.53
C TYR A 238 -13.77 -4.80 -21.07
N PHE A 239 -12.82 -5.34 -20.29
CA PHE A 239 -12.14 -6.61 -20.52
C PHE A 239 -12.76 -7.65 -19.60
N CYS A 240 -13.50 -8.61 -20.17
CA CYS A 240 -14.25 -9.60 -19.40
C CYS A 240 -13.99 -11.03 -19.88
N GLY A 241 -14.26 -12.01 -19.01
CA GLY A 241 -13.99 -13.41 -19.29
C GLY A 241 -12.48 -13.64 -19.39
N SER A 242 -12.04 -14.43 -20.37
CA SER A 242 -10.62 -14.74 -20.56
C SER A 242 -9.74 -13.54 -20.89
N ALA A 243 -10.33 -12.43 -21.35
CA ALA A 243 -9.65 -11.14 -21.53
C ALA A 243 -9.20 -10.49 -20.20
N SER A 244 -9.76 -10.91 -19.05
CA SER A 244 -9.36 -10.42 -17.71
C SER A 244 -7.86 -10.66 -17.42
N SER A 245 -7.28 -11.71 -18.01
CA SER A 245 -5.84 -12.04 -17.91
C SER A 245 -4.90 -10.95 -18.44
N TRP A 246 -5.40 -9.98 -19.22
CA TRP A 246 -4.62 -8.84 -19.71
C TRP A 246 -4.45 -7.70 -18.71
N HIS A 247 -5.07 -7.78 -17.53
CA HIS A 247 -4.97 -6.75 -16.50
C HIS A 247 -3.52 -6.37 -16.15
N PRO A 248 -2.59 -7.29 -15.84
CA PRO A 248 -1.20 -6.91 -15.51
C PRO A 248 -0.49 -6.21 -16.68
N VAL A 249 -0.81 -6.55 -17.93
CA VAL A 249 -0.27 -5.88 -19.12
C VAL A 249 -0.78 -4.44 -19.19
N LEU A 250 -2.10 -4.23 -19.14
CA LEU A 250 -2.69 -2.90 -19.26
C LEU A 250 -2.32 -1.99 -18.08
N SER A 251 -2.14 -2.54 -16.89
CA SER A 251 -1.62 -1.81 -15.73
C SER A 251 -0.20 -1.26 -15.98
N ARG A 252 0.66 -2.02 -16.68
CA ARG A 252 2.00 -1.58 -17.09
C ARG A 252 2.00 -0.58 -18.26
N LEU A 253 0.86 -0.42 -18.93
CA LEU A 253 0.67 0.51 -20.05
C LEU A 253 0.05 1.86 -19.63
N ILE A 254 -0.18 2.10 -18.34
CA ILE A 254 -0.69 3.41 -17.87
C ILE A 254 0.29 4.54 -18.24
N LYS A 255 -0.25 5.60 -18.85
CA LYS A 255 0.45 6.68 -19.55
C LYS A 255 1.15 6.28 -20.85
N LYS A 256 0.78 5.14 -21.45
CA LYS A 256 1.20 4.73 -22.80
C LYS A 256 0.00 4.68 -23.73
N ASN A 257 0.27 4.88 -25.02
CA ASN A 257 -0.76 4.78 -26.05
C ASN A 257 -1.04 3.31 -26.40
N VAL A 258 -2.31 3.01 -26.61
CA VAL A 258 -2.79 1.72 -27.09
C VAL A 258 -3.87 1.93 -28.14
N SER A 259 -3.99 1.00 -29.08
CA SER A 259 -5.10 0.93 -30.02
C SER A 259 -5.78 -0.41 -29.88
N ILE A 260 -7.09 -0.42 -29.67
CA ILE A 260 -7.88 -1.63 -29.53
C ILE A 260 -8.96 -1.61 -30.61
N SER A 261 -9.00 -2.65 -31.43
CA SER A 261 -9.94 -2.80 -32.54
C SER A 261 -10.80 -4.05 -32.37
N GLY A 262 -11.87 -4.17 -33.17
CA GLY A 262 -12.78 -5.32 -33.10
C GLY A 262 -13.78 -5.26 -31.95
N LEU A 263 -13.95 -4.09 -31.32
CA LEU A 263 -14.78 -3.90 -30.13
C LEU A 263 -16.29 -3.93 -30.45
N LYS A 264 -17.12 -4.26 -29.44
CA LYS A 264 -18.57 -4.03 -29.48
C LYS A 264 -18.95 -2.86 -28.58
N LYS A 265 -19.74 -1.92 -29.10
CA LYS A 265 -20.33 -0.84 -28.31
C LYS A 265 -21.60 -1.32 -27.60
N ARG A 266 -21.69 -1.17 -26.28
CA ARG A 266 -22.81 -1.63 -25.44
C ARG A 266 -23.22 -0.55 -24.46
N LEU A 267 -24.53 -0.41 -24.23
CA LEU A 267 -25.05 0.41 -23.14
C LEU A 267 -25.04 -0.43 -21.86
N VAL A 268 -24.23 -0.03 -20.88
CA VAL A 268 -24.06 -0.74 -19.61
C VAL A 268 -24.78 0.02 -18.51
N PHE A 269 -25.71 -0.64 -17.83
CA PHE A 269 -26.40 -0.09 -16.66
C PHE A 269 -25.55 -0.32 -15.42
N VAL A 270 -25.16 0.75 -14.74
CA VAL A 270 -24.39 0.70 -13.51
C VAL A 270 -25.28 1.14 -12.35
N GLY A 271 -25.77 0.16 -11.59
CA GLY A 271 -26.81 0.39 -10.58
C GLY A 271 -28.17 0.72 -11.20
N LYS A 272 -29.08 1.31 -10.40
CA LYS A 272 -30.48 1.51 -10.82
C LYS A 272 -30.71 2.73 -11.74
N LYS A 273 -29.85 3.74 -11.69
CA LYS A 273 -30.11 5.07 -12.27
C LYS A 273 -29.08 5.55 -13.28
N LEU A 274 -27.96 4.83 -13.43
CA LEU A 274 -26.90 5.24 -14.37
C LEU A 274 -26.80 4.22 -15.49
N SER A 275 -26.78 4.69 -16.73
CA SER A 275 -26.28 3.94 -17.86
C SER A 275 -25.11 4.68 -18.47
N ARG A 276 -24.11 3.93 -18.95
CA ARG A 276 -22.97 4.48 -19.67
C ARG A 276 -22.68 3.63 -20.88
N LEU A 277 -22.41 4.28 -21.99
CA LEU A 277 -21.97 3.61 -23.20
C LEU A 277 -20.52 3.17 -23.01
N MET A 278 -20.25 1.89 -23.17
CA MET A 278 -18.92 1.29 -23.00
C MET A 278 -18.57 0.45 -24.22
N TYR A 279 -17.28 0.26 -24.45
CA TYR A 279 -16.77 -0.70 -25.40
C TYR A 279 -16.47 -2.01 -24.68
N VAL A 280 -16.78 -3.14 -25.30
CA VAL A 280 -16.57 -4.47 -24.72
C VAL A 280 -15.71 -5.29 -25.68
N VAL A 281 -14.70 -5.94 -25.12
CA VAL A 281 -13.82 -6.87 -25.83
C VAL A 281 -14.59 -8.14 -26.20
N VAL A 282 -14.37 -8.63 -27.41
CA VAL A 282 -14.94 -9.86 -27.98
C VAL A 282 -13.90 -10.63 -28.77
N ASP A 283 -14.18 -11.89 -29.16
CA ASP A 283 -13.24 -12.86 -29.75
C ASP A 283 -12.26 -12.31 -30.79
N ASN A 284 -12.73 -11.45 -31.68
CA ASN A 284 -11.93 -10.87 -32.76
C ASN A 284 -11.25 -9.53 -32.39
N SER A 285 -11.13 -9.21 -31.10
CA SER A 285 -10.53 -7.96 -30.65
C SER A 285 -9.01 -8.05 -30.66
N LEU A 286 -8.38 -7.04 -31.26
CA LEU A 286 -6.93 -6.94 -31.37
C LEU A 286 -6.45 -5.70 -30.62
N MET A 287 -5.37 -5.85 -29.87
CA MET A 287 -4.67 -4.76 -29.20
C MET A 287 -3.35 -4.49 -29.92
N TYR A 288 -3.11 -3.24 -30.29
CA TYR A 288 -1.87 -2.75 -30.86
C TYR A 288 -1.18 -1.79 -29.89
N ILE A 289 0.10 -2.01 -29.64
CA ILE A 289 0.92 -1.20 -28.74
C ILE A 289 2.07 -0.60 -29.56
N PRO A 290 2.04 0.71 -29.88
CA PRO A 290 3.10 1.34 -30.65
C PRO A 290 4.43 1.33 -29.89
N ASN A 291 5.52 1.00 -30.59
CA ASN A 291 6.89 0.99 -30.05
C ASN A 291 7.47 2.39 -29.77
N PHE A 292 6.87 3.46 -30.29
CA PHE A 292 7.36 4.82 -30.12
C PHE A 292 6.49 5.60 -29.12
N PRO A 293 7.09 6.32 -28.17
CA PRO A 293 6.35 7.26 -27.33
C PRO A 293 5.83 8.38 -28.23
N LEU A 294 4.51 8.43 -28.42
CA LEU A 294 3.89 9.55 -29.11
C LEU A 294 4.01 10.79 -28.20
N PRO A 295 4.41 11.95 -28.74
CA PRO A 295 4.50 13.19 -27.99
C PRO A 295 3.12 13.54 -27.42
N LEU A 296 3.08 13.79 -26.12
CA LEU A 296 1.87 14.06 -25.36
C LEU A 296 1.88 15.52 -24.90
N GLY A 297 1.02 16.34 -25.49
CA GLY A 297 0.53 17.56 -24.85
C GLY A 297 -0.51 17.18 -23.80
N VAL A 298 -0.08 16.75 -22.61
CA VAL A 298 -1.01 16.63 -21.48
C VAL A 298 -1.27 18.03 -20.97
N THR A 299 -2.47 18.55 -21.23
CA THR A 299 -2.96 19.72 -20.50
C THR A 299 -3.24 19.28 -19.06
N ASP A 300 -2.33 19.66 -18.16
CA ASP A 300 -2.45 19.50 -16.70
C ASP A 300 -3.56 20.44 -16.21
N VAL A 301 -4.82 20.01 -16.33
CA VAL A 301 -5.95 20.78 -15.79
C VAL A 301 -6.04 20.52 -14.30
N ARG A 302 -5.34 21.36 -13.54
CA ARG A 302 -5.31 21.35 -12.07
C ARG A 302 -6.68 21.63 -11.43
N GLY A 303 -7.20 20.70 -10.63
CA GLY A 303 -8.44 20.81 -9.85
C GLY A 303 -8.35 20.13 -8.47
N GLU A 304 -9.25 20.51 -7.55
CA GLU A 304 -9.30 19.93 -6.20
C GLU A 304 -9.81 18.47 -6.21
N GLY A 305 -9.09 17.57 -5.50
CA GLY A 305 -9.38 16.12 -5.46
C GLY A 305 -8.51 15.28 -6.41
N GLU A 306 -7.35 15.83 -6.79
CA GLU A 306 -6.52 15.33 -7.88
C GLU A 306 -5.82 14.01 -7.62
N LEU A 307 -5.83 13.20 -8.68
CA LEU A 307 -5.10 11.95 -8.77
C LEU A 307 -3.63 12.25 -9.11
N VAL A 308 -2.76 12.08 -8.13
CA VAL A 308 -1.33 12.36 -8.25
C VAL A 308 -0.57 11.09 -8.65
N SER A 309 0.63 11.27 -9.23
CA SER A 309 1.62 10.21 -9.38
C SER A 309 2.83 10.50 -8.49
N TYR A 310 3.31 9.50 -7.76
CA TYR A 310 4.45 9.60 -6.88
C TYR A 310 5.41 8.43 -7.13
N THR A 311 6.72 8.66 -7.07
CA THR A 311 7.73 7.61 -7.17
C THR A 311 8.70 7.75 -6.02
N GLY A 312 8.93 6.67 -5.28
CA GLY A 312 9.75 6.69 -4.08
C GLY A 312 10.21 5.31 -3.63
N THR A 313 11.01 5.27 -2.59
CA THR A 313 11.57 4.02 -2.04
C THR A 313 10.73 3.54 -0.86
N VAL A 314 10.38 2.26 -0.85
CA VAL A 314 9.70 1.64 0.29
C VAL A 314 10.66 1.54 1.46
N THR A 315 10.41 2.29 2.54
CA THR A 315 11.24 2.27 3.75
C THR A 315 10.64 1.40 4.86
N GLY A 316 9.32 1.23 4.86
CA GLY A 316 8.62 0.43 5.86
C GLY A 316 7.35 -0.21 5.30
N ILE A 317 6.99 -1.38 5.82
CA ILE A 317 5.71 -2.04 5.53
C ILE A 317 5.09 -2.48 6.85
N TYR A 318 3.88 -2.02 7.12
CA TYR A 318 3.16 -2.32 8.35
C TYR A 318 1.82 -2.99 8.04
N MET A 319 1.25 -3.64 9.06
CA MET A 319 -0.11 -4.18 9.00
C MET A 319 -0.35 -5.11 7.79
N ARG A 320 0.62 -6.00 7.51
CA ARG A 320 0.60 -6.96 6.38
C ARG A 320 0.40 -6.28 5.01
N GLY A 321 1.03 -5.12 4.79
CA GLY A 321 0.97 -4.43 3.50
C GLY A 321 -0.13 -3.38 3.38
N MET A 322 -0.99 -3.22 4.40
CA MET A 322 -2.03 -2.18 4.39
C MET A 322 -1.47 -0.76 4.51
N ILE A 323 -0.28 -0.62 5.11
CA ILE A 323 0.45 0.65 5.19
C ILE A 323 1.84 0.41 4.60
N VAL A 324 2.19 1.19 3.58
CA VAL A 324 3.51 1.22 2.98
C VAL A 324 4.10 2.60 3.20
N GLU A 325 5.23 2.66 3.87
CA GLU A 325 5.97 3.91 4.10
C GLU A 325 6.95 4.14 2.96
N LEU A 326 6.91 5.35 2.40
CA LEU A 326 7.74 5.79 1.29
C LEU A 326 8.63 6.93 1.75
N ASP A 327 9.93 6.81 1.48
CA ASP A 327 10.95 7.83 1.73
C ASP A 327 10.99 8.38 3.17
N ASN A 328 10.50 7.60 4.15
CA ASN A 328 10.36 7.95 5.57
C ASN A 328 9.41 9.13 5.88
N GLU A 329 8.63 9.61 4.90
CA GLU A 329 7.81 10.82 5.05
C GLU A 329 6.34 10.60 4.67
N LEU A 330 6.07 9.63 3.80
CA LEU A 330 4.78 9.42 3.17
C LEU A 330 4.21 8.05 3.53
N LEU A 331 2.91 8.02 3.84
CA LEU A 331 2.19 6.77 4.12
C LEU A 331 1.19 6.48 3.01
N LEU A 332 1.47 5.42 2.24
CA LEU A 332 0.56 4.86 1.25
C LEU A 332 -0.38 3.85 1.92
N LEU A 333 -1.68 4.11 1.83
CA LEU A 333 -2.73 3.24 2.36
C LEU A 333 -3.24 2.30 1.27
N LEU A 334 -2.98 1.01 1.43
CA LEU A 334 -3.38 -0.08 0.52
C LEU A 334 -4.41 -0.99 1.19
N THR A 335 -5.57 -0.42 1.49
CA THR A 335 -6.62 -1.11 2.25
C THR A 335 -7.77 -1.60 1.39
N ASP A 336 -7.81 -1.20 0.12
CA ASP A 336 -8.83 -1.67 -0.81
C ASP A 336 -8.57 -3.14 -1.16
N GLN A 337 -9.46 -4.02 -0.73
CA GLN A 337 -9.29 -5.47 -0.88
C GLN A 337 -9.25 -5.92 -2.34
N GLN A 338 -9.79 -5.13 -3.27
CA GLN A 338 -9.80 -5.48 -4.68
C GLN A 338 -8.49 -5.09 -5.37
N LEU A 339 -7.75 -4.11 -4.82
CA LEU A 339 -6.52 -3.63 -5.42
C LEU A 339 -5.43 -4.71 -5.34
N SER A 340 -4.92 -5.12 -6.51
CA SER A 340 -3.80 -6.06 -6.58
C SER A 340 -2.49 -5.31 -6.38
N VAL A 341 -1.75 -5.65 -5.32
CA VAL A 341 -0.42 -5.11 -5.03
C VAL A 341 0.64 -6.07 -5.59
N PRO A 342 1.62 -5.61 -6.38
CA PRO A 342 2.71 -6.46 -6.85
C PRO A 342 3.50 -7.07 -5.69
N HIS A 343 3.84 -8.36 -5.77
CA HIS A 343 4.62 -9.05 -4.73
C HIS A 343 5.99 -8.41 -4.46
N SER A 344 6.54 -7.74 -5.47
CA SER A 344 7.82 -7.03 -5.43
C SER A 344 7.78 -5.70 -4.64
N VAL A 345 6.61 -5.27 -4.15
CA VAL A 345 6.51 -4.15 -3.20
C VAL A 345 7.00 -4.62 -1.83
N ARG A 346 8.29 -4.39 -1.58
CA ARG A 346 8.98 -4.75 -0.33
C ARG A 346 9.99 -3.69 0.06
N VAL A 347 10.39 -3.66 1.33
CA VAL A 347 11.35 -2.66 1.84
C VAL A 347 12.63 -2.65 1.00
N GLY A 348 13.06 -1.46 0.59
CA GLY A 348 14.19 -1.20 -0.31
C GLY A 348 13.83 -1.17 -1.80
N ALA A 349 12.59 -1.47 -2.20
CA ALA A 349 12.17 -1.41 -3.59
C ALA A 349 11.74 0.02 -3.96
N MET A 350 11.99 0.44 -5.20
CA MET A 350 11.50 1.71 -5.72
C MET A 350 10.18 1.48 -6.46
N VAL A 351 9.13 2.17 -6.04
CA VAL A 351 7.77 2.01 -6.55
C VAL A 351 7.26 3.30 -7.14
N SER A 352 6.57 3.21 -8.27
CA SER A 352 5.79 4.29 -8.86
C SER A 352 4.31 4.02 -8.62
N VAL A 353 3.65 4.95 -7.95
CA VAL A 353 2.24 4.89 -7.62
C VAL A 353 1.52 5.96 -8.42
N LYS A 354 0.57 5.54 -9.25
CA LYS A 354 -0.21 6.42 -10.13
C LYS A 354 -1.66 6.44 -9.69
N ASN A 355 -2.32 7.56 -9.93
CA ASN A 355 -3.72 7.77 -9.60
C ASN A 355 -4.02 7.56 -8.11
N VAL A 356 -3.35 8.33 -7.24
CA VAL A 356 -3.60 8.34 -5.79
C VAL A 356 -4.13 9.67 -5.30
N HIS A 357 -4.91 9.60 -4.22
CA HIS A 357 -5.39 10.79 -3.51
C HIS A 357 -4.33 11.26 -2.53
N VAL A 358 -4.00 12.54 -2.54
CA VAL A 358 -3.12 13.13 -1.51
C VAL A 358 -4.00 13.73 -0.41
N VAL A 359 -3.77 13.32 0.83
CA VAL A 359 -4.49 13.82 2.00
C VAL A 359 -3.48 14.29 3.03
N ASN A 360 -3.66 15.51 3.54
CA ASN A 360 -2.88 16.06 4.63
C ASN A 360 -3.70 16.02 5.93
N PRO A 361 -3.49 15.01 6.80
CA PRO A 361 -4.16 14.93 8.08
C PRO A 361 -3.62 15.95 9.08
N ASN A 362 -4.51 16.59 9.82
CA ASN A 362 -4.14 17.44 10.96
C ASN A 362 -4.04 16.61 12.25
N PHE A 363 -3.16 15.62 12.30
CA PHE A 363 -2.88 14.90 13.54
C PHE A 363 -2.02 15.75 14.47
N SER A 364 -2.35 15.80 15.77
CA SER A 364 -1.51 16.48 16.77
C SER A 364 -0.22 15.73 17.09
N TRP A 365 -0.19 14.41 16.88
CA TRP A 365 0.93 13.54 17.22
C TRP A 365 1.88 13.24 16.03
N THR A 366 1.54 13.63 14.79
CA THR A 366 2.43 13.48 13.63
C THR A 366 2.15 14.48 12.53
N LYS A 367 3.20 14.86 11.77
CA LYS A 367 3.09 15.54 10.48
C LYS A 367 3.44 14.53 9.39
N THR A 368 2.45 13.94 8.75
CA THR A 368 2.68 12.91 7.74
C THR A 368 1.64 13.03 6.63
N LEU A 369 2.07 13.01 5.38
CA LEU A 369 1.18 13.03 4.22
C LEU A 369 0.69 11.61 3.92
N ILE A 370 -0.59 11.50 3.57
CA ILE A 370 -1.23 10.23 3.23
C ILE A 370 -1.43 10.16 1.71
N LEU A 371 -1.02 9.05 1.11
CA LEU A 371 -1.41 8.64 -0.23
C LEU A 371 -2.53 7.61 -0.13
N GLY A 372 -3.75 8.00 -0.46
CA GLY A 372 -4.94 7.15 -0.41
C GLY A 372 -5.15 6.41 -1.73
N SER A 373 -5.12 5.06 -1.70
CA SER A 373 -5.45 4.25 -2.87
C SER A 373 -6.96 4.20 -3.14
N CYS A 374 -7.36 4.14 -4.41
CA CYS A 374 -8.73 3.96 -4.88
C CYS A 374 -8.79 2.94 -6.04
N VAL A 375 -9.99 2.73 -6.60
CA VAL A 375 -10.22 1.84 -7.75
C VAL A 375 -9.53 2.26 -9.06
N LYS A 376 -8.90 3.44 -9.13
CA LYS A 376 -8.09 3.88 -10.28
C LYS A 376 -6.59 3.78 -10.02
N THR A 377 -6.19 3.52 -8.78
CA THR A 377 -4.79 3.47 -8.36
C THR A 377 -4.07 2.32 -9.03
N SER A 378 -2.83 2.57 -9.45
CA SER A 378 -1.95 1.54 -9.98
C SER A 378 -0.56 1.67 -9.38
N ILE A 379 0.06 0.53 -9.09
CA ILE A 379 1.38 0.44 -8.47
C ILE A 379 2.27 -0.35 -9.42
N SER A 380 3.38 0.26 -9.84
CA SER A 380 4.45 -0.41 -10.58
C SER A 380 5.74 -0.38 -9.79
N VAL A 381 6.52 -1.45 -9.89
CA VAL A 381 7.88 -1.49 -9.34
C VAL A 381 8.84 -1.06 -10.44
N GLU A 382 9.65 -0.06 -10.13
CA GLU A 382 10.65 0.53 -11.04
C GLU A 382 12.04 -0.08 -10.78
N CYS A 383 12.35 -0.42 -9.52
CA CYS A 383 13.53 -1.18 -9.14
C CYS A 383 13.20 -2.14 -8.00
N PHE A 384 13.68 -3.39 -8.11
CA PHE A 384 13.55 -4.39 -7.05
C PHE A 384 14.53 -4.11 -5.90
N SER A 385 14.15 -4.55 -4.70
CA SER A 385 14.99 -4.41 -3.51
C SER A 385 16.15 -5.42 -3.52
N SER A 386 17.26 -5.06 -2.87
CA SER A 386 18.40 -5.97 -2.65
C SER A 386 18.31 -6.73 -1.33
N LEU A 387 17.31 -6.46 -0.49
CA LEU A 387 17.20 -7.02 0.85
C LEU A 387 16.56 -8.42 0.83
N GLU A 388 16.79 -9.24 1.86
CA GLU A 388 16.13 -10.55 2.05
C GLU A 388 14.69 -10.42 2.59
N THR A 389 14.10 -9.23 2.53
CA THR A 389 12.75 -8.95 3.04
C THR A 389 11.71 -9.78 2.29
N GLY A 390 10.85 -10.49 3.00
CA GLY A 390 9.78 -11.30 2.42
C GLY A 390 8.68 -10.48 1.73
N CYS A 391 7.81 -11.19 1.02
CA CYS A 391 6.59 -10.60 0.45
C CYS A 391 5.54 -10.39 1.55
N TYR A 392 4.92 -9.21 1.56
CA TYR A 392 3.75 -8.94 2.40
C TYR A 392 2.50 -9.04 1.53
N THR A 393 1.95 -10.25 1.39
CA THR A 393 0.67 -10.41 0.71
C THR A 393 -0.45 -9.91 1.62
N VAL A 394 -1.28 -9.01 1.10
CA VAL A 394 -2.51 -8.59 1.78
C VAL A 394 -3.47 -9.78 1.72
N THR A 395 -3.41 -10.66 2.73
CA THR A 395 -4.40 -11.73 2.89
C THR A 395 -5.77 -11.09 3.10
N CYS A 396 -6.73 -11.44 2.23
CA CYS A 396 -8.14 -11.10 2.41
C CYS A 396 -8.60 -11.66 3.77
N CYS A 397 -8.79 -10.78 4.75
CA CYS A 397 -9.42 -11.17 6.01
C CYS A 397 -10.89 -10.79 5.92
N GLU A 398 -11.78 -11.77 5.87
CA GLU A 398 -13.24 -11.55 5.94
C GLU A 398 -13.71 -11.18 7.36
N SER A 399 -12.90 -10.48 8.15
CA SER A 399 -13.27 -10.11 9.52
C SER A 399 -14.19 -8.90 9.55
N LEU A 400 -14.96 -8.74 10.64
CA LEU A 400 -15.75 -7.53 10.88
C LEU A 400 -14.86 -6.28 10.92
N LEU A 401 -13.64 -6.42 11.45
CA LEU A 401 -12.67 -5.35 11.51
C LEU A 401 -12.22 -4.92 10.10
N ALA A 402 -11.99 -5.86 9.18
CA ALA A 402 -11.61 -5.53 7.81
C ALA A 402 -12.73 -4.77 7.08
N LYS A 403 -14.00 -5.23 7.22
CA LYS A 403 -15.17 -4.52 6.67
C LYS A 403 -15.33 -3.13 7.28
N PHE A 404 -15.06 -2.99 8.58
CA PHE A 404 -15.08 -1.71 9.28
C PHE A 404 -14.01 -0.77 8.73
N ILE A 405 -12.74 -1.19 8.65
CA ILE A 405 -11.63 -0.39 8.09
C ILE A 405 -11.95 0.05 6.66
N ASP A 406 -12.49 -0.85 5.84
CA ASP A 406 -12.81 -0.56 4.45
C ASP A 406 -13.90 0.52 4.29
N SER A 407 -14.80 0.64 5.27
CA SER A 407 -15.85 1.66 5.29
C SER A 407 -15.38 3.06 5.70
N LEU A 408 -14.15 3.23 6.17
CA LEU A 408 -13.66 4.52 6.70
C LEU A 408 -13.02 5.40 5.62
N ALA A 409 -13.04 6.72 5.83
CA ALA A 409 -12.23 7.68 5.10
C ALA A 409 -10.73 7.53 5.40
N PHE A 410 -9.82 8.08 4.57
CA PHE A 410 -8.38 7.75 4.62
C PHE A 410 -7.72 8.11 5.96
N VAL A 411 -8.03 9.28 6.52
CA VAL A 411 -7.45 9.77 7.78
C VAL A 411 -7.86 8.85 8.93
N ALA A 412 -9.15 8.56 9.06
CA ALA A 412 -9.67 7.67 10.08
C ALA A 412 -9.17 6.23 9.89
N ARG A 413 -9.03 5.79 8.64
CA ARG A 413 -8.53 4.47 8.30
C ARG A 413 -7.09 4.28 8.75
N LEU A 414 -6.21 5.25 8.48
CA LEU A 414 -4.84 5.25 9.00
C LEU A 414 -4.85 5.23 10.53
N TRP A 415 -5.64 6.09 11.15
CA TRP A 415 -5.73 6.14 12.61
C TRP A 415 -6.13 4.79 13.23
N VAL A 416 -7.16 4.11 12.70
CA VAL A 416 -7.57 2.78 13.17
C VAL A 416 -6.45 1.75 12.99
N LEU A 417 -5.73 1.77 11.87
CA LEU A 417 -4.61 0.87 11.64
C LEU A 417 -3.49 1.09 12.67
N LEU A 418 -3.18 2.35 12.99
CA LEU A 418 -2.20 2.68 14.03
C LEU A 418 -2.69 2.26 15.42
N VAL A 419 -3.98 2.47 15.75
CA VAL A 419 -4.58 1.97 16.99
C VAL A 419 -4.42 0.45 17.10
N ILE A 420 -4.62 -0.30 16.02
CA ILE A 420 -4.40 -1.77 16.03
C ILE A 420 -2.93 -2.11 16.33
N ILE A 421 -1.98 -1.43 15.67
CA ILE A 421 -0.53 -1.62 15.94
C ILE A 421 -0.24 -1.35 17.41
N CYS A 422 -0.75 -0.23 17.94
CA CYS A 422 -0.52 0.16 19.32
C CYS A 422 -1.13 -0.84 20.30
N LEU A 423 -2.39 -1.24 20.13
CA LEU A 423 -3.06 -2.22 21.00
C LEU A 423 -2.35 -3.57 21.00
N ARG A 424 -1.91 -4.05 19.84
CA ARG A 424 -1.10 -5.28 19.73
C ARG A 424 0.19 -5.20 20.55
N ARG A 425 0.88 -4.05 20.52
CA ARG A 425 2.09 -3.83 21.30
C ARG A 425 1.78 -3.73 22.79
N LYS A 426 0.77 -2.95 23.16
CA LYS A 426 0.36 -2.72 24.56
C LYS A 426 -0.09 -4.00 25.25
N PHE A 427 -0.79 -4.88 24.54
CA PHE A 427 -1.35 -6.09 25.12
C PHE A 427 -0.69 -7.37 24.62
N SER A 428 0.55 -7.27 24.09
CA SER A 428 1.32 -8.44 23.66
C SER A 428 1.52 -9.40 24.83
N GLY A 429 1.10 -10.65 24.67
CA GLY A 429 1.16 -11.66 25.73
C GLY A 429 0.14 -11.49 26.87
N ILE A 430 -0.65 -10.41 26.86
CA ILE A 430 -1.72 -10.14 27.85
C ILE A 430 -3.09 -10.52 27.27
N LEU A 431 -3.37 -10.06 26.05
CA LEU A 431 -4.58 -10.41 25.30
C LEU A 431 -4.21 -11.27 24.09
N SER A 432 -5.12 -12.17 23.72
CA SER A 432 -4.98 -12.92 22.48
C SER A 432 -5.24 -12.03 21.26
N GLU A 433 -4.65 -12.41 20.13
CA GLU A 433 -4.84 -11.69 18.86
C GLU A 433 -6.33 -11.60 18.45
N LYS A 434 -7.11 -12.64 18.79
CA LYS A 434 -8.55 -12.69 18.51
C LYS A 434 -9.35 -11.72 19.39
N GLU A 435 -8.90 -11.42 20.61
CA GLU A 435 -9.54 -10.41 21.47
C GLU A 435 -9.26 -9.00 20.96
N ILE A 436 -8.05 -8.76 20.46
CA ILE A 436 -7.66 -7.44 19.92
C ILE A 436 -8.36 -7.18 18.58
N LEU A 437 -8.27 -8.11 17.62
CA LEU A 437 -8.78 -7.92 16.26
C LEU A 437 -10.25 -8.32 16.08
N GLY A 438 -10.75 -9.24 16.91
CA GLY A 438 -12.05 -9.85 16.74
C GLY A 438 -12.05 -11.04 15.79
N SER A 439 -13.25 -11.42 15.36
CA SER A 439 -13.50 -12.51 14.41
C SER A 439 -14.50 -12.07 13.33
N THR A 440 -14.95 -13.02 12.51
CA THR A 440 -16.02 -12.81 11.51
C THR A 440 -17.36 -12.43 12.11
N ASN A 441 -17.61 -12.85 13.36
CA ASN A 441 -18.91 -12.67 14.03
C ASN A 441 -18.84 -11.85 15.33
N ARG A 442 -17.63 -11.50 15.82
CA ARG A 442 -17.45 -10.76 17.06
C ARG A 442 -16.48 -9.60 16.87
N LYS A 443 -16.86 -8.41 17.31
CA LYS A 443 -15.99 -7.23 17.33
C LYS A 443 -14.85 -7.43 18.33
N GLY A 444 -13.62 -7.09 17.93
CA GLY A 444 -12.47 -7.03 18.83
C GLY A 444 -12.35 -5.69 19.53
N LEU A 445 -11.41 -5.60 20.48
CA LEU A 445 -11.11 -4.38 21.23
C LEU A 445 -10.83 -3.18 20.30
N ALA A 446 -10.05 -3.38 19.24
CA ALA A 446 -9.69 -2.29 18.33
C ALA A 446 -10.92 -1.68 17.61
N GLN A 447 -11.85 -2.54 17.16
CA GLN A 447 -13.07 -2.07 16.50
C GLN A 447 -14.00 -1.38 17.51
N THR A 448 -14.15 -1.94 18.70
CA THR A 448 -14.97 -1.35 19.77
C THR A 448 -14.45 0.02 20.17
N TYR A 449 -13.14 0.15 20.40
CA TYR A 449 -12.49 1.41 20.70
C TYR A 449 -12.72 2.43 19.59
N ALA A 450 -12.37 2.08 18.34
CA ALA A 450 -12.52 2.99 17.21
C ALA A 450 -13.97 3.46 16.99
N THR A 451 -14.95 2.59 17.19
CA THR A 451 -16.37 2.94 17.02
C THR A 451 -16.84 4.01 18.01
N SER A 452 -16.26 4.05 19.22
CA SER A 452 -16.61 5.05 20.24
C SER A 452 -16.10 6.46 19.92
N TYR A 453 -15.06 6.58 19.08
CA TYR A 453 -14.40 7.86 18.79
C TYR A 453 -14.69 8.41 17.38
N LEU A 454 -15.16 7.56 16.45
CA LEU A 454 -15.39 7.96 15.07
C LEU A 454 -16.82 8.44 14.85
N PRO A 455 -17.05 9.71 14.46
CA PRO A 455 -18.39 10.18 14.12
C PRO A 455 -18.94 9.50 12.85
N PRO A 456 -20.28 9.41 12.71
CA PRO A 456 -20.93 8.80 11.53
C PRO A 456 -20.53 9.43 10.18
N SER A 457 -20.10 10.69 10.16
CA SER A 457 -19.69 11.43 8.95
C SER A 457 -18.42 10.90 8.29
N ILE A 458 -17.59 10.15 9.02
CA ILE A 458 -16.33 9.56 8.52
C ILE A 458 -16.56 8.29 7.72
N PHE A 459 -17.74 7.66 7.88
CA PHE A 459 -18.09 6.44 7.17
C PHE A 459 -18.45 6.77 5.72
N ARG A 460 -17.82 6.06 4.80
CA ARG A 460 -18.04 6.17 3.36
C ARG A 460 -18.97 5.06 2.90
N ILE A 461 -19.93 5.44 2.05
CA ILE A 461 -20.73 4.48 1.31
C ILE A 461 -19.85 3.90 0.20
N ARG A 462 -19.40 2.66 0.39
CA ARG A 462 -18.75 1.87 -0.66
C ARG A 462 -19.79 1.49 -1.71
N HIS A 463 -19.48 1.78 -2.97
CA HIS A 463 -20.29 1.33 -4.10
C HIS A 463 -19.58 0.16 -4.78
N GLY A 464 -20.29 -0.58 -5.66
CA GLY A 464 -19.61 -1.60 -6.48
C GLY A 464 -18.53 -0.99 -7.38
N MET A 465 -17.50 -1.76 -7.72
CA MET A 465 -16.33 -1.35 -8.53
C MET A 465 -16.71 -0.48 -9.73
N PHE A 466 -17.69 -0.91 -10.52
CA PHE A 466 -18.13 -0.17 -11.70
C PHE A 466 -18.61 1.25 -11.37
N MET A 467 -19.33 1.43 -10.27
CA MET A 467 -19.83 2.75 -9.88
C MET A 467 -18.70 3.63 -9.37
N GLU A 468 -17.81 3.09 -8.55
CA GLU A 468 -16.65 3.83 -8.04
C GLU A 468 -15.72 4.25 -9.18
N PHE A 469 -15.55 3.41 -10.20
CA PHE A 469 -14.71 3.73 -11.36
C PHE A 469 -15.36 4.78 -12.27
N VAL A 470 -16.64 4.62 -12.59
CA VAL A 470 -17.38 5.48 -13.54
C VAL A 470 -17.70 6.86 -12.95
N LYS A 471 -17.95 6.96 -11.64
CA LYS A 471 -18.28 8.20 -10.92
C LYS A 471 -17.19 8.63 -9.94
N HIS A 472 -15.95 8.23 -10.19
CA HIS A 472 -14.81 8.45 -9.29
C HIS A 472 -14.78 9.83 -8.61
N ASP A 473 -14.92 10.92 -9.36
CA ASP A 473 -14.78 12.29 -8.81
C ASP A 473 -15.97 12.73 -7.95
N LYS A 474 -17.10 12.02 -8.07
CA LYS A 474 -18.28 12.17 -7.21
C LYS A 474 -18.29 11.18 -6.05
N CYS A 475 -17.42 10.17 -6.07
CA CYS A 475 -17.23 9.27 -4.95
C CYS A 475 -16.42 10.00 -3.87
N ALA A 476 -16.72 9.73 -2.60
CA ALA A 476 -16.20 10.45 -1.43
C ALA A 476 -14.66 10.40 -1.22
N CYS A 477 -13.89 9.90 -2.19
CA CYS A 477 -12.44 9.76 -2.12
C CYS A 477 -11.69 11.10 -2.17
N GLY A 478 -12.21 12.10 -2.91
CA GLY A 478 -11.53 13.39 -3.12
C GLY A 478 -11.97 14.55 -2.23
N ARG A 479 -12.90 14.34 -1.29
CA ARG A 479 -13.43 15.41 -0.39
C ARG A 479 -13.36 14.98 1.06
N GLU A 480 -12.15 14.79 1.58
CA GLU A 480 -11.95 14.53 3.01
C GLU A 480 -11.76 15.87 3.73
N ARG A 481 -12.79 16.33 4.45
CA ARG A 481 -12.70 17.51 5.32
C ARG A 481 -11.97 17.13 6.60
N SER A 482 -11.25 18.11 7.18
CA SER A 482 -10.58 18.04 8.47
C SER A 482 -11.38 17.21 9.47
N SER A 483 -10.84 16.05 9.86
CA SER A 483 -11.45 15.19 10.88
C SER A 483 -11.38 15.86 12.24
N ALA A 484 -12.23 15.42 13.17
CA ALA A 484 -12.04 15.70 14.59
C ALA A 484 -10.62 15.28 15.05
N PRO A 485 -10.05 15.89 16.10
CA PRO A 485 -8.72 15.54 16.59
C PRO A 485 -8.71 14.10 17.15
N LEU A 486 -8.17 13.17 16.37
CA LEU A 486 -8.07 11.76 16.74
C LEU A 486 -6.80 11.52 17.58
N LYS A 487 -6.99 11.22 18.87
CA LYS A 487 -5.90 10.89 19.80
C LYS A 487 -5.38 9.47 19.56
N LEU A 488 -4.06 9.28 19.62
CA LEU A 488 -3.42 7.97 19.44
C LEU A 488 -3.29 7.23 20.78
N VAL A 489 -3.51 5.91 20.80
CA VAL A 489 -3.36 5.09 22.02
C VAL A 489 -1.93 4.58 22.15
N ALA A 490 -0.96 5.44 22.45
CA ALA A 490 0.45 5.06 22.43
C ALA A 490 0.81 4.00 23.52
N PRO A 491 1.78 3.09 23.25
CA PRO A 491 2.39 2.27 24.29
C PRO A 491 3.03 3.12 25.38
N ILE A 492 2.97 2.66 26.63
CA ILE A 492 3.44 3.41 27.80
C ILE A 492 4.92 3.81 27.65
N ALA A 493 5.78 2.87 27.22
CA ALA A 493 7.20 3.17 27.02
C ALA A 493 7.43 4.27 25.97
N ASN A 494 6.63 4.29 24.89
CA ASN A 494 6.74 5.31 23.85
C ASN A 494 6.33 6.69 24.38
N LEU A 495 5.29 6.74 25.21
CA LEU A 495 4.86 7.97 25.85
C LEU A 495 5.96 8.51 26.77
N ILE A 496 6.49 7.67 27.66
CA ILE A 496 7.59 8.02 28.57
C ILE A 496 8.78 8.60 27.79
N ASN A 497 9.26 7.89 26.77
CA ASN A 497 10.39 8.35 25.95
C ASN A 497 10.10 9.68 25.24
N SER A 498 8.86 9.90 24.79
CA SER A 498 8.46 11.15 24.14
C SER A 498 8.45 12.31 25.14
N CYS A 499 7.94 12.08 26.35
CA CYS A 499 7.94 13.05 27.43
C CYS A 499 9.38 13.39 27.87
N GLU A 500 10.26 12.40 28.00
CA GLU A 500 11.69 12.61 28.29
C GLU A 500 12.38 13.42 27.20
N ALA A 501 12.09 13.15 25.92
CA ALA A 501 12.67 13.90 24.81
C ALA A 501 12.17 15.35 24.77
N MET A 502 10.88 15.57 25.00
CA MET A 502 10.31 16.92 25.14
C MET A 502 10.96 17.68 26.30
N TRP A 503 11.17 16.99 27.42
CA TRP A 503 11.82 17.54 28.60
C TRP A 503 13.26 17.97 28.31
N LYS A 504 14.05 17.10 27.67
CA LYS A 504 15.42 17.42 27.23
C LYS A 504 15.45 18.66 26.34
N LYS A 505 14.52 18.77 25.37
CA LYS A 505 14.42 19.97 24.52
C LYS A 505 14.09 21.23 25.33
N MET A 506 13.17 21.15 26.28
CA MET A 506 12.80 22.30 27.11
C MET A 506 13.94 22.79 28.00
N ILE A 507 14.72 21.88 28.59
CA ILE A 507 15.91 22.27 29.37
C ILE A 507 16.96 22.93 28.46
N CYS A 508 17.26 22.33 27.31
CA CYS A 508 18.26 22.90 26.39
C CYS A 508 17.87 24.30 25.85
N HIS A 509 16.57 24.60 25.74
CA HIS A 509 16.10 25.93 25.32
C HIS A 509 16.07 26.96 26.46
N GLN A 510 16.00 26.52 27.72
CA GLN A 510 16.11 27.44 28.87
C GLN A 510 17.52 28.01 29.01
N ASP A 511 18.56 27.22 28.71
CA ASP A 511 19.95 27.69 28.80
C ASP A 511 20.30 28.79 27.77
N THR A 512 19.50 29.00 26.72
CA THR A 512 19.72 30.07 25.73
C THR A 512 18.99 31.38 26.02
N ASP A 513 17.98 31.38 26.90
CA ASP A 513 17.16 32.56 27.23
C ASP A 513 17.57 33.25 28.55
N PHE A 514 18.65 32.79 29.21
CA PHE A 514 19.14 33.41 30.46
C PHE A 514 20.07 34.61 30.26
N ASP A 515 20.41 34.98 29.04
CA ASP A 515 21.05 36.25 28.73
C ASP A 515 20.00 37.24 28.25
N ILE A 516 19.35 37.95 29.19
CA ILE A 516 18.99 39.38 29.15
C ILE A 516 17.87 39.65 30.19
N MET A 517 18.28 40.36 31.23
CA MET A 517 17.47 41.16 32.17
C MET A 517 16.71 40.42 33.28
N GLY A 518 17.31 40.51 34.48
CA GLY A 518 16.75 39.99 35.72
C GLY A 518 15.41 40.62 36.08
N THR A 519 14.42 39.77 36.33
CA THR A 519 13.34 40.04 37.28
C THR A 519 12.95 38.72 37.93
N GLN A 520 12.97 38.71 39.27
CA GLN A 520 12.55 37.59 40.10
C GLN A 520 11.12 37.16 39.72
N LYS A 521 10.94 35.89 39.35
CA LYS A 521 9.65 35.20 39.48
C LYS A 521 9.82 34.10 40.51
N GLU A 522 8.91 34.12 41.48
CA GLU A 522 8.88 33.34 42.72
C GLU A 522 9.02 31.84 42.46
N ASN A 523 10.19 31.30 42.82
CA ASN A 523 10.40 29.87 42.95
C ASN A 523 9.81 29.42 44.29
N ASN A 524 8.62 28.81 44.28
CA ASN A 524 8.06 28.16 45.47
C ASN A 524 8.86 26.89 45.79
N SER A 525 9.92 27.03 46.58
CA SER A 525 10.60 25.91 47.23
C SER A 525 9.72 25.41 48.39
N ILE A 526 9.00 24.31 48.20
CA ILE A 526 8.37 23.60 49.31
C ILE A 526 9.45 22.76 49.99
N SER A 527 9.91 23.21 51.16
CA SER A 527 10.82 22.43 52.01
C SER A 527 10.01 21.47 52.88
N CYS A 528 10.16 20.16 52.66
CA CYS A 528 9.83 19.14 53.66
C CYS A 528 11.12 18.42 54.06
N ASP A 529 11.48 18.54 55.33
CA ASP A 529 12.55 17.85 56.06
C ASP A 529 13.88 17.57 55.33
N GLY A 530 14.78 18.55 55.42
CA GLY A 530 16.18 18.27 55.73
C GLY A 530 17.10 17.76 54.61
N ARG A 531 16.64 17.61 53.36
CA ARG A 531 17.54 17.48 52.20
C ARG A 531 17.06 18.36 51.05
N PRO A 532 17.94 19.17 50.42
CA PRO A 532 17.57 19.90 49.22
C PRO A 532 17.35 18.89 48.10
N TYR A 533 16.09 18.57 47.82
CA TYR A 533 15.76 17.91 46.57
C TYR A 533 16.10 18.87 45.44
N VAL A 534 16.90 18.39 44.48
CA VAL A 534 17.14 19.06 43.20
C VAL A 534 15.80 19.53 42.67
N LEU A 535 15.68 20.84 42.40
CA LEU A 535 14.53 21.55 41.86
C LEU A 535 13.55 20.61 41.14
N SER A 536 12.48 20.22 41.84
CA SER A 536 11.39 19.43 41.26
C SER A 536 10.55 20.36 40.39
N ILE A 537 10.97 20.54 39.14
CA ILE A 537 10.20 21.31 38.16
C ILE A 537 8.91 20.53 37.87
N ARG A 538 7.80 21.05 38.37
CA ARG A 538 6.46 20.52 38.12
C ARG A 538 5.91 21.14 36.83
N LYS A 539 5.73 20.33 35.78
CA LYS A 539 5.07 20.77 34.55
C LYS A 539 3.90 19.86 34.20
N ALA A 540 2.72 20.44 34.10
CA ALA A 540 1.56 19.75 33.55
C ALA A 540 1.66 19.73 32.02
N ILE A 541 1.35 18.60 31.38
CA ILE A 541 1.23 18.51 29.93
C ILE A 541 -0.15 17.98 29.61
N HIS A 542 -1.00 18.76 28.93
CA HIS A 542 -2.36 18.30 28.66
C HIS A 542 -2.37 17.19 27.60
N SER A 543 -3.25 16.20 27.76
CA SER A 543 -3.39 15.10 26.78
C SER A 543 -3.81 15.59 25.40
N GLU A 544 -4.46 16.76 25.36
CA GLU A 544 -4.86 17.48 24.15
C GLU A 544 -3.66 18.02 23.38
N ASP A 545 -2.62 18.48 24.08
CA ASP A 545 -1.38 19.01 23.49
C ASP A 545 -0.52 17.88 22.88
N ILE A 546 -0.51 16.70 23.50
CA ILE A 546 0.25 15.54 23.03
C ILE A 546 -0.52 14.78 21.94
N GLY A 547 -1.86 14.84 21.98
CA GLY A 547 -2.71 14.04 21.08
C GLY A 547 -2.70 12.55 21.38
N VAL A 548 -2.44 12.16 22.63
CA VAL A 548 -2.32 10.75 23.04
C VAL A 548 -3.33 10.41 24.14
N SER A 549 -4.01 9.27 23.99
CA SER A 549 -4.86 8.68 25.02
C SER A 549 -4.08 7.60 25.77
N LEU A 550 -4.15 7.64 27.10
CA LEU A 550 -3.50 6.66 27.96
C LEU A 550 -4.47 5.51 28.28
N LEU A 551 -4.09 4.30 27.88
CA LEU A 551 -4.85 3.07 28.08
C LEU A 551 -3.96 2.01 28.73
N GLY A 552 -4.46 1.25 29.71
CA GLY A 552 -3.71 0.15 30.32
C GLY A 552 -4.52 -0.63 31.35
N ILE A 553 -3.89 -1.61 32.01
CA ILE A 553 -4.48 -2.40 33.09
C ILE A 553 -4.00 -1.84 34.42
N LEU A 554 -4.91 -1.63 35.37
CA LEU A 554 -4.53 -1.19 36.70
C LEU A 554 -3.93 -2.35 37.49
N LYS A 555 -2.85 -2.12 38.22
CA LYS A 555 -2.26 -3.12 39.12
C LYS A 555 -1.78 -2.43 40.38
N VAL A 556 -1.82 -3.15 41.49
CA VAL A 556 -1.18 -2.71 42.73
C VAL A 556 0.18 -3.40 42.80
N SER A 557 1.24 -2.60 42.90
CA SER A 557 2.59 -3.10 43.14
C SER A 557 2.64 -3.82 44.48
N GLN A 558 2.97 -5.11 44.48
CA GLN A 558 3.07 -5.90 45.72
C GLN A 558 4.22 -5.42 46.61
N SER A 559 5.28 -4.85 46.03
CA SER A 559 6.47 -4.41 46.77
C SER A 559 6.33 -3.01 47.35
N SER A 560 5.60 -2.10 46.67
CA SER A 560 5.51 -0.69 47.09
C SER A 560 4.09 -0.24 47.48
N GLY A 561 3.07 -1.10 47.31
CA GLY A 561 1.66 -0.73 47.51
C GLY A 561 1.13 0.32 46.53
N ARG A 562 1.95 0.77 45.57
CA ARG A 562 1.60 1.83 44.62
C ARG A 562 0.69 1.28 43.54
N MET A 563 -0.30 2.07 43.15
CA MET A 563 -1.14 1.76 42.02
C MET A 563 -0.44 2.17 40.72
N LEU A 564 -0.44 1.25 39.77
CA LEU A 564 0.25 1.35 38.50
C LEU A 564 -0.76 1.16 37.37
N LEU A 565 -0.62 1.92 36.30
CA LEU A 565 -1.19 1.58 35.02
C LEU A 565 -0.12 0.87 34.20
N VAL A 566 -0.43 -0.35 33.76
CA VAL A 566 0.55 -1.27 33.17
C VAL A 566 0.09 -1.72 31.79
N ASP A 567 1.05 -1.79 30.87
CA ASP A 567 0.93 -2.50 29.61
C ASP A 567 2.17 -3.40 29.40
N ALA A 568 2.24 -4.15 28.31
CA ALA A 568 3.35 -5.05 28.01
C ALA A 568 4.69 -4.32 27.75
N THR A 569 4.66 -3.00 27.56
CA THR A 569 5.84 -2.17 27.27
C THR A 569 6.38 -1.45 28.48
N GLY A 570 5.56 -1.21 29.50
CA GLY A 570 5.98 -0.54 30.73
C GLY A 570 4.84 -0.25 31.69
N SER A 571 5.15 0.51 32.74
CA SER A 571 4.20 0.92 33.78
C SER A 571 4.40 2.37 34.16
N ILE A 572 3.33 3.04 34.57
CA ILE A 572 3.35 4.40 35.12
C ILE A 572 2.59 4.41 36.45
N ASP A 573 3.10 5.16 37.43
CA ASP A 573 2.43 5.37 38.71
C ASP A 573 1.16 6.23 38.50
N VAL A 574 0.03 5.80 39.07
CA VAL A 574 -1.25 6.51 38.93
C VAL A 574 -1.86 6.82 40.29
N ILE A 575 -2.31 8.05 40.44
CA ILE A 575 -3.12 8.54 41.55
C ILE A 575 -4.54 8.77 41.02
N ILE A 576 -5.52 8.07 41.60
CA ILE A 576 -6.94 8.26 41.31
C ILE A 576 -7.56 8.84 42.59
N PRO A 577 -7.91 10.14 42.62
CA PRO A 577 -8.77 10.70 43.64
C PRO A 577 -10.14 10.02 43.55
N ASP A 578 -10.70 9.63 44.69
CA ASP A 578 -12.04 9.05 44.81
C ASP A 578 -12.22 7.72 44.06
N LEU A 579 -11.43 6.71 44.45
CA LEU A 579 -11.51 5.35 43.89
C LEU A 579 -12.95 4.80 43.99
N PRO A 580 -13.62 4.47 42.87
CA PRO A 580 -14.92 3.85 42.93
C PRO A 580 -14.81 2.47 43.59
N SER A 581 -15.73 2.14 44.52
CA SER A 581 -15.78 0.82 45.15
C SER A 581 -16.03 -0.34 44.16
N SER A 582 -16.47 -0.03 42.94
CA SER A 582 -16.69 -0.96 41.82
C SER A 582 -15.47 -1.19 40.92
N LEU A 583 -14.30 -0.62 41.26
CA LEU A 583 -13.10 -0.71 40.43
C LEU A 583 -12.54 -2.15 40.40
N ASN A 584 -12.57 -2.79 39.23
CA ASN A 584 -11.97 -4.10 39.02
C ASN A 584 -10.53 -3.96 38.52
N ILE A 585 -9.57 -4.35 39.35
CA ILE A 585 -8.13 -4.22 39.09
C ILE A 585 -7.71 -4.95 37.80
N ASN A 586 -8.43 -5.96 37.31
CA ASN A 586 -8.05 -6.69 36.10
C ASN A 586 -8.66 -6.15 34.80
N ASN A 587 -9.34 -5.01 34.83
CA ASN A 587 -9.92 -4.39 33.64
C ASN A 587 -8.97 -3.43 32.93
N ILE A 588 -9.29 -3.13 31.67
CA ILE A 588 -8.62 -2.11 30.87
C ILE A 588 -9.29 -0.77 31.14
N TYR A 589 -8.48 0.23 31.49
CA TYR A 589 -8.91 1.58 31.79
C TYR A 589 -8.30 2.58 30.82
N GLU A 590 -9.12 3.53 30.37
CA GLU A 590 -8.69 4.71 29.62
C GLU A 590 -8.74 5.93 30.55
N VAL A 591 -7.67 6.71 30.55
CA VAL A 591 -7.60 7.96 31.30
C VAL A 591 -8.04 9.10 30.39
N SER A 592 -9.23 9.64 30.65
CA SER A 592 -9.90 10.64 29.82
C SER A 592 -9.60 12.11 30.19
N CYS A 593 -8.83 12.36 31.27
CA CYS A 593 -8.62 13.71 31.82
C CYS A 593 -7.13 14.09 31.97
N ASN A 594 -6.87 15.40 32.10
CA ASN A 594 -5.57 16.07 32.29
C ASN A 594 -4.45 15.18 32.85
N ILE A 595 -3.50 14.81 32.01
CA ILE A 595 -2.32 14.05 32.43
C ILE A 595 -1.30 15.02 33.02
N ASN A 596 -1.35 15.26 34.32
CA ASN A 596 -0.26 15.98 34.98
C ASN A 596 0.95 15.07 35.13
N LEU A 597 1.83 15.02 34.13
CA LEU A 597 3.11 14.30 34.21
C LEU A 597 4.06 15.02 35.16
N LEU A 598 4.13 14.56 36.40
CA LEU A 598 5.08 15.09 37.37
C LEU A 598 6.40 14.32 37.23
N SER A 599 7.47 15.04 36.86
CA SER A 599 8.82 14.50 36.82
C SER A 599 9.58 14.87 38.10
N PHE A 600 10.00 13.87 38.87
CA PHE A 600 10.84 14.05 40.07
C PHE A 600 12.24 13.53 39.81
N GLY A 601 13.15 14.41 39.38
CA GLY A 601 14.45 13.99 38.88
C GLY A 601 14.33 13.09 37.64
N ALA A 602 15.46 12.66 37.09
CA ALA A 602 15.63 12.20 35.70
C ALA A 602 14.82 10.98 35.21
N SER A 603 13.81 10.45 35.92
CA SER A 603 13.18 9.17 35.53
C SER A 603 11.83 8.79 36.15
N HIS A 604 11.16 9.65 36.93
CA HIS A 604 9.88 9.27 37.57
C HIS A 604 8.70 10.06 37.00
N PHE A 605 7.74 9.39 36.38
CA PHE A 605 6.50 9.99 35.87
C PHE A 605 5.31 9.55 36.73
N LEU A 606 4.53 10.52 37.21
CA LEU A 606 3.30 10.29 37.96
C LEU A 606 2.11 10.83 37.17
N ILE A 607 0.99 10.12 37.17
CA ILE A 607 -0.26 10.57 36.54
C ILE A 607 -1.32 10.77 37.62
N ILE A 608 -1.92 11.96 37.64
CA ILE A 608 -3.05 12.28 38.51
C ILE A 608 -4.32 12.23 37.66
N TRP A 609 -5.18 11.24 37.92
CA TRP A 609 -6.45 11.05 37.23
C TRP A 609 -7.59 11.71 38.02
N GLY A 610 -7.87 13.00 37.80
CA GLY A 610 -9.00 13.69 38.45
C GLY A 610 -10.08 14.18 37.47
N PRO A 611 -11.31 14.49 37.93
CA PRO A 611 -12.20 15.37 37.18
C PRO A 611 -11.50 16.73 36.97
N ALA A 612 -11.76 17.37 35.83
CA ALA A 612 -11.26 18.72 35.59
C ALA A 612 -11.66 19.62 36.76
N LEU A 613 -10.68 20.30 37.36
CA LEU A 613 -10.93 21.40 38.31
C LEU A 613 -11.52 22.59 37.55
#